data_AF-A0A7Y0JXB3-F1
#
_entry.id   AF-A0A7Y0JXB3-F1
#
_cell.length_a   1.000
_cell.length_b   1.000
_cell.length_c   1.000
_cell.angle_alpha   90.00
_cell.angle_beta   90.00
_cell.angle_gamma   90.00
#
_symmetry.space_group_name_H-M   'P 1'
#
loop_
_entity.id
_entity.type
_entity.pdbx_description
1 polymer ?
#
loop_
_entity_poly.entity_id
_entity_poly.type
_entity_poly.pdbx_seq_one_letter_code
_entity_poly.pdbx_strand_id
1 'polypeptide(L)' 'MTPPATASQADDEVQVFKPSKDDWADFVQQELAALGITLAELRRQARERDFQSTAARELWVMIGDSRS' A
#
# COMPACT_ATOMS: atom_id res chain seq x y z
N MET A 1 40.46 -12.84 -30.78
CA MET A 1 40.60 -11.72 -29.83
C MET A 1 39.24 -11.04 -29.76
N THR A 2 38.41 -11.48 -28.83
CA THR A 2 37.07 -10.94 -28.59
C THR A 2 37.11 -10.36 -27.18
N PRO A 3 36.82 -9.06 -26.98
CA PRO A 3 36.68 -8.56 -25.62
C PRO A 3 35.41 -9.15 -24.98
N PRO A 4 35.48 -9.75 -23.78
CA PRO A 4 34.30 -9.95 -22.97
C PRO A 4 34.06 -8.72 -22.09
N ALA A 5 32.83 -8.63 -21.58
CA ALA A 5 32.37 -7.71 -20.55
C ALA A 5 32.13 -6.26 -21.01
N THR A 6 31.00 -6.06 -21.67
CA THR A 6 30.13 -4.94 -21.28
C THR A 6 29.85 -5.08 -19.79
N ALA A 7 30.60 -4.33 -19.00
CA ALA A 7 30.23 -3.99 -17.65
C ALA A 7 28.98 -3.10 -17.69
N SER A 8 28.13 -3.31 -16.69
CA SER A 8 27.22 -2.30 -16.17
C SER A 8 26.06 -1.91 -17.07
N GLN A 9 25.06 -2.79 -17.15
CA GLN A 9 23.71 -2.28 -17.00
C GLN A 9 23.21 -2.79 -15.67
N ALA A 10 23.22 -1.89 -14.69
CA ALA A 10 22.57 -2.09 -13.41
C ALA A 10 21.15 -2.59 -13.71
N ASP A 11 20.90 -3.83 -13.30
CA ASP A 11 19.56 -4.28 -13.02
C ASP A 11 19.10 -3.32 -11.93
N ASP A 12 18.36 -2.28 -12.33
CA ASP A 12 17.50 -1.55 -11.43
C ASP A 12 16.48 -2.60 -11.00
N GLU A 13 16.90 -3.42 -10.05
CA GLU A 13 16.04 -4.23 -9.22
C GLU A 13 15.14 -3.18 -8.60
N VAL A 14 14.04 -2.89 -9.29
CA VAL A 14 12.84 -2.33 -8.69
C VAL A 14 12.56 -3.34 -7.60
N GLN A 15 13.15 -3.09 -6.43
CA GLN A 15 13.01 -3.90 -5.25
C GLN A 15 11.55 -3.66 -4.95
N VAL A 16 10.70 -4.51 -5.53
CA VAL A 16 9.27 -4.52 -5.30
C VAL A 16 9.23 -4.77 -3.82
N PHE A 17 9.11 -3.66 -3.08
CA PHE A 17 8.93 -3.64 -1.66
C PHE A 17 7.63 -4.41 -1.54
N LYS A 18 7.73 -5.72 -1.33
CA LYS A 18 6.62 -6.55 -0.94
C LYS A 18 6.53 -6.22 0.53
N PRO A 19 5.71 -5.23 0.95
CA PRO A 19 5.55 -4.97 2.36
C PRO A 19 5.24 -6.32 2.98
N SER A 20 6.05 -6.72 3.96
CA SER A 20 5.66 -7.84 4.80
C SER A 20 4.29 -7.50 5.38
N LYS A 21 3.45 -8.50 5.65
CA LYS A 21 2.10 -8.24 6.19
C LYS A 21 2.09 -7.29 7.40
N ASP A 22 3.16 -7.30 8.19
CA ASP A 22 3.41 -6.34 9.28
C ASP A 22 3.55 -4.89 8.81
N ASP A 23 4.33 -4.65 7.76
CA ASP A 23 4.58 -3.31 7.20
C ASP A 23 3.29 -2.70 6.61
N TRP A 24 2.47 -3.56 5.98
CA TRP A 24 1.15 -3.17 5.53
C TRP A 24 0.19 -2.83 6.67
N ALA A 25 0.19 -3.62 7.75
CA ALA A 25 -0.66 -3.38 8.91
C ALA A 25 -0.26 -2.10 9.65
N ASP A 26 1.04 -1.79 9.71
CA ASP A 26 1.56 -0.54 10.28
C ASP A 26 1.15 0.66 9.44
N PHE A 27 1.33 0.59 8.11
CA PHE A 27 0.87 1.63 7.17
C PHE A 27 -0.63 1.92 7.33
N VAL A 28 -1.47 0.89 7.34
CA VAL A 28 -2.92 1.05 7.51
C VAL A 28 -3.25 1.68 8.87
N GLN A 29 -2.54 1.33 9.94
CA GLN A 29 -2.74 1.93 11.25
C GLN A 29 -2.33 3.41 11.29
N GLN A 30 -1.23 3.78 10.64
CA GLN A 30 -0.79 5.17 10.55
C GLN A 30 -1.81 6.03 9.78
N GLU A 31 -2.31 5.54 8.64
CA GLU A 31 -3.31 6.26 7.86
C GLU A 31 -4.65 6.40 8.61
N LEU A 32 -5.09 5.35 9.31
CA LEU A 32 -6.26 5.40 10.18
C LEU A 32 -6.08 6.43 11.31
N ALA A 33 -4.90 6.48 11.93
CA ALA A 33 -4.58 7.45 12.96
C ALA A 33 -4.57 8.89 12.42
N ALA A 34 -4.02 9.11 11.21
CA ALA A 34 -4.03 10.41 10.53
C ALA A 34 -5.46 10.88 10.21
N LEU A 35 -6.35 9.94 9.86
CA LEU A 35 -7.77 10.19 9.62
C LEU A 35 -8.59 10.33 10.92
N GLY A 36 -8.02 9.99 12.08
CA GLY A 36 -8.71 10.01 13.37
C GLY A 36 -9.84 8.98 13.48
N ILE A 37 -9.81 7.91 12.66
CA ILE A 37 -10.85 6.88 12.62
C ILE A 37 -10.25 5.51 12.90
N THR A 38 -11.10 4.55 13.29
CA THR A 38 -10.68 3.16 13.46
C THR A 38 -10.95 2.35 12.19
N LEU A 39 -10.30 1.19 12.05
CA LEU A 39 -10.59 0.26 10.96
C LEU A 39 -12.08 -0.19 10.97
N ALA A 40 -12.70 -0.27 12.15
CA ALA A 40 -14.12 -0.60 12.27
C ALA A 40 -15.00 0.51 11.68
N GLU A 41 -14.66 1.77 11.95
CA GLU A 41 -15.35 2.93 11.39
C GLU A 41 -15.13 3.02 9.86
N LEU A 42 -13.91 2.77 9.39
CA LEU A 42 -13.61 2.69 7.96
C LEU A 42 -14.47 1.60 7.27
N ARG A 43 -14.62 0.43 7.88
CA ARG A 43 -15.47 -0.67 7.38
C ARG A 43 -16.95 -0.31 7.38
N ARG A 44 -17.39 0.45 8.39
CA ARG A 44 -18.76 0.96 8.47
C ARG A 44 -19.02 1.93 7.31
N GLN A 45 -18.16 2.93 7.13
CA GLN A 45 -18.21 3.88 6.03
C GLN A 45 -18.23 3.18 4.66
N ALA A 46 -17.37 2.18 4.47
CA ALA A 46 -17.35 1.38 3.24
C ALA A 46 -18.64 0.59 2.99
N ARG A 47 -19.27 0.05 4.06
CA ARG A 47 -20.56 -0.67 3.97
C ARG A 47 -21.70 0.27 3.62
N GLU A 48 -21.74 1.44 4.26
CA GLU A 48 -22.75 2.48 4.02
C GLU A 48 -22.48 3.22 2.70
N ARG A 49 -21.31 2.99 2.07
CA ARG A 49 -20.77 3.73 0.92
C ARG A 49 -20.68 5.24 1.16
N ASP A 50 -20.56 5.61 2.43
CA ASP A 50 -20.50 6.99 2.91
C ASP A 50 -19.16 7.20 3.59
N PHE A 51 -18.18 7.69 2.82
CA PHE A 51 -16.86 8.01 3.35
C PHE A 51 -16.83 9.45 3.78
N GLN A 52 -16.38 9.70 5.01
CA GLN A 52 -16.29 11.07 5.53
C GLN A 52 -15.15 11.87 4.90
N SER A 53 -14.18 11.19 4.27
CA SER A 53 -13.04 11.81 3.60
C SER A 53 -12.62 11.01 2.36
N THR A 54 -12.09 11.70 1.35
CA THR A 54 -11.50 11.06 0.15
C THR A 54 -10.37 10.10 0.53
N ALA A 55 -9.50 10.50 1.45
CA ALA A 55 -8.40 9.67 1.94
C ALA A 55 -8.88 8.36 2.61
N ALA A 56 -10.00 8.38 3.33
CA ALA A 56 -10.59 7.15 3.87
C ALA A 56 -11.06 6.21 2.75
N ARG A 57 -11.68 6.74 1.70
CA ARG A 57 -12.07 5.96 0.53
C ARG A 57 -10.87 5.35 -0.18
N GLU A 58 -9.81 6.13 -0.39
CA GLU A 58 -8.58 5.66 -1.04
C GLU A 58 -7.89 4.57 -0.23
N LEU A 59 -7.77 4.75 1.09
CA LEU A 59 -7.26 3.73 2.01
C LEU A 59 -8.07 2.43 1.91
N TRP A 60 -9.40 2.51 1.87
CA TRP A 60 -10.26 1.34 1.72
C TRP A 60 -10.05 0.60 0.39
N VAL A 61 -9.91 1.33 -0.72
CA VAL A 61 -9.62 0.74 -2.04
C VAL A 61 -8.26 0.04 -2.00
N MET A 62 -7.25 0.65 -1.39
CA MET A 62 -5.91 0.07 -1.25
C MET A 62 -5.91 -1.23 -0.42
N ILE A 63 -6.69 -1.28 0.66
CA ILE A 63 -6.90 -2.49 1.49
C ILE A 63 -7.70 -3.57 0.74
N GLY A 64 -8.64 -3.19 -0.11
CA GLY A 64 -9.45 -4.12 -0.91
C GLY A 64 -8.65 -4.74 -2.07
N ASP A 65 -7.84 -3.94 -2.74
CA ASP A 65 -6.98 -4.36 -3.87
C ASP A 65 -5.92 -5.38 -3.46
N SER A 66 -5.29 -5.15 -2.30
CA SER A 66 -4.29 -6.05 -1.69
C SER A 66 -4.82 -7.44 -1.27
N ARG A 67 -6.12 -7.71 -1.42
CA ARG A 67 -6.77 -9.00 -1.10
C ARG A 67 -7.28 -9.76 -2.35
N SER A 68 -7.00 -9.26 -3.55
CA SER A 68 -7.41 -9.86 -4.84
C SER A 68 -6.35 -10.78 -5.43
#